data_AF-A0A1Q7QI46-F1
#
_entry.id   AF-A0A1Q7QI46-F1
#
_cell.length_a   1.000
_cell.length_b   1.000
_cell.length_c   1.000
_cell.angle_alpha   90.00
_cell.angle_beta   90.00
_cell.angle_gamma   90.00
#
_symmetry.space_group_name_H-M   'P 1'
#
loop_
_entity.id
_entity.type
_entity.pdbx_description
1 polymer ?
#
loop_
_entity_poly.entity_id
_entity_poly.type
_entity_poly.pdbx_seq_one_letter_code
_entity_poly.pdbx_strand_id
1 'polypeptide(L)'
;MRSLGLLVAGCVLVGVVLAPGPAGASTAELVQQIDGLVRTFPGGSGIWIGDPLSPSPLYTRNADTEVIAASLYKLGILAEAERRVDAGELHYNDTVVIQDEDITEDGSFEDAGTELTLDEALEAMITISDNGTALALWHILGGANIDQTLAKAGMPDFHIALDDSEDHTATPRALGTFLTLLARHQLVSPAASDRMLARLGRQKINNRLPAQLPENVLVAHKTGNLAGLVHDAGIIYTKSGPRVVVTMTWDAPVDDADAFISSIGAIVYSAILEPPANARFQVPRSAVIAETGGVARLGVPITNTGTRPWAAAGVGSVGLIWEVRTSANQLVASSPRPQTLPALLPNQTETVQVSINAPQPPADYRVTIGLTDASGNALAGAGAATAAFTLRVHAPYLVAAQVQMPPVLHIDEASLLIAQWSALAAAGSTSHAVTLSWRALDPRNNRTVQQGSSALGTIQPTASGTFFVPFVAPSLLGTYRMSYELRENSLAVSETAVATVTIYGPRTYGGDDERPVPEGLRYSPPAPTPTPRFEFPQIRLPKPSLPNLPLPKGKTPTPSARP
;
A
#
# COMPACT_ATOMS: atom_id res chain seq x y z
N MET A 1 52.57 -49.56 5.44
CA MET A 1 52.75 -48.18 4.92
C MET A 1 51.41 -47.47 5.04
N ARG A 2 51.47 -46.20 5.44
CA ARG A 2 50.37 -45.30 5.81
C ARG A 2 49.34 -45.12 4.69
N SER A 3 48.05 -45.09 5.02
CA SER A 3 47.09 -44.16 4.39
C SER A 3 45.78 -44.13 5.16
N LEU A 4 45.57 -42.98 5.83
CA LEU A 4 44.36 -42.54 6.48
C LEU A 4 43.46 -41.95 5.37
N GLY A 5 42.24 -42.47 5.20
CA GLY A 5 41.27 -41.95 4.23
C GLY A 5 39.93 -41.67 4.92
N LEU A 6 39.78 -40.44 5.42
CA LEU A 6 38.52 -39.90 5.93
C LEU A 6 37.47 -39.87 4.81
N LEU A 7 36.34 -40.53 5.01
CA LEU A 7 35.14 -40.34 4.19
C LEU A 7 34.31 -39.21 4.82
N VAL A 8 34.34 -38.05 4.15
CA VAL A 8 33.58 -36.85 4.48
C VAL A 8 32.10 -37.11 4.19
N ALA A 9 31.27 -37.04 5.23
CA ALA A 9 29.82 -37.01 5.07
C ALA A 9 29.41 -35.64 4.50
N GLY A 10 29.01 -35.62 3.23
CA GLY A 10 28.45 -34.44 2.58
C GLY A 10 27.05 -34.15 3.11
N CYS A 11 26.94 -33.20 4.03
CA CYS A 11 25.68 -32.55 4.37
C CYS A 11 25.27 -31.65 3.20
N VAL A 12 24.19 -32.01 2.51
CA VAL A 12 23.50 -31.12 1.56
C VAL A 12 22.78 -30.05 2.38
N LEU A 13 23.42 -28.89 2.52
CA LEU A 13 22.76 -27.66 2.99
C LEU A 13 21.80 -27.19 1.89
N VAL A 14 20.50 -27.36 2.14
CA VAL A 14 19.47 -26.59 1.42
C VAL A 14 19.68 -25.13 1.82
N GLY A 15 20.24 -24.34 0.90
CA GLY A 15 20.38 -22.91 1.07
C GLY A 15 19.01 -22.27 1.28
N VAL A 16 18.76 -21.81 2.50
CA VAL A 16 17.71 -20.83 2.77
C VAL A 16 18.09 -19.61 1.95
N VAL A 17 17.28 -19.28 0.93
CA VAL A 17 17.37 -17.97 0.27
C VAL A 17 17.07 -16.95 1.34
N LEU A 18 18.12 -16.31 1.85
CA LEU A 18 18.00 -15.19 2.79
C LEU A 18 17.13 -14.14 2.12
N ALA A 19 16.07 -13.72 2.83
CA ALA A 19 15.32 -12.53 2.46
C ALA A 19 16.32 -11.36 2.28
N PRO A 20 16.10 -10.45 1.32
CA PRO A 20 16.94 -9.27 1.19
C PRO A 20 17.06 -8.56 2.55
N GLY A 21 18.27 -8.09 2.86
CA GLY A 21 18.55 -7.43 4.14
C GLY A 21 17.61 -6.25 4.41
N PRO A 22 17.47 -5.80 5.67
CA PRO A 22 16.65 -4.63 5.99
C PRO A 22 17.11 -3.40 5.20
N ALA A 23 16.25 -2.41 5.03
CA ALA A 23 16.51 -1.26 4.17
C ALA A 23 17.76 -0.40 4.50
N GLY A 24 18.26 -0.50 5.74
CA GLY A 24 19.56 0.07 6.10
C GLY A 24 20.72 -0.62 5.36
N ALA A 25 20.63 -1.94 5.16
CA ALA A 25 21.58 -2.70 4.36
C ALA A 25 21.48 -2.34 2.88
N SER A 26 20.26 -2.15 2.34
CA SER A 26 20.10 -1.76 0.93
C SER A 26 20.55 -0.32 0.63
N THR A 27 20.43 0.61 1.59
CA THR A 27 21.02 1.94 1.47
C THR A 27 22.54 1.86 1.51
N ALA A 28 23.12 1.01 2.36
CA ALA A 28 24.55 0.76 2.39
C ALA A 28 25.05 0.10 1.09
N GLU A 29 24.28 -0.83 0.51
CA GLU A 29 24.56 -1.45 -0.79
C GLU A 29 24.51 -0.40 -1.92
N LEU A 30 23.50 0.47 -1.93
CA LEU A 30 23.40 1.61 -2.85
C LEU A 30 24.66 2.47 -2.79
N VAL A 31 25.06 2.90 -1.57
CA VAL A 31 26.28 3.69 -1.34
C VAL A 31 27.51 2.94 -1.85
N GLN A 32 27.65 1.65 -1.53
CA GLN A 32 28.78 0.83 -1.93
C GLN A 32 28.90 0.71 -3.47
N GLN A 33 27.78 0.52 -4.17
CA GLN A 33 27.76 0.41 -5.63
C GLN A 33 28.14 1.73 -6.30
N ILE A 34 27.60 2.85 -5.83
CA ILE A 34 27.93 4.18 -6.36
C ILE A 34 29.40 4.52 -6.08
N ASP A 35 29.90 4.26 -4.86
CA ASP A 35 31.32 4.43 -4.54
C ASP A 35 32.22 3.56 -5.42
N GLY A 36 31.75 2.37 -5.82
CA GLY A 36 32.42 1.53 -6.81
C GLY A 36 32.57 2.22 -8.16
N LEU A 37 31.46 2.72 -8.72
CA LEU A 37 31.45 3.45 -9.99
C LEU A 37 32.32 4.71 -9.94
N VAL A 38 32.20 5.49 -8.86
CA VAL A 38 32.94 6.73 -8.65
C VAL A 38 34.44 6.49 -8.69
N ARG A 39 34.94 5.39 -8.11
CA ARG A 39 36.38 5.08 -8.10
C ARG A 39 36.94 4.77 -9.49
N THR A 40 36.10 4.29 -10.41
CA THR A 40 36.50 3.92 -11.77
C THR A 40 36.22 5.01 -12.80
N PHE A 41 35.49 6.07 -12.43
CA PHE A 41 35.16 7.16 -13.34
C PHE A 41 36.42 8.02 -13.62
N PRO A 42 36.79 8.26 -14.89
CA PRO A 42 38.04 8.93 -15.24
C PRO A 42 38.08 10.43 -14.94
N GLY A 43 36.93 11.07 -14.70
CA GLY A 43 36.83 12.50 -14.40
C GLY A 43 36.34 12.82 -12.99
N GLY A 44 36.03 14.10 -12.76
CA GLY A 44 35.40 14.57 -11.54
C GLY A 44 33.88 14.44 -11.60
N SER A 45 33.23 14.22 -10.45
CA SER A 45 31.77 14.25 -10.38
C SER A 45 31.23 14.75 -9.04
N GLY A 46 30.11 15.45 -9.15
CA GLY A 46 29.25 15.91 -8.07
C GLY A 46 27.92 15.18 -8.14
N ILE A 47 27.52 14.56 -7.03
CA ILE A 47 26.36 13.68 -6.97
C ILE A 47 25.51 14.04 -5.76
N TRP A 48 24.20 14.15 -5.99
CA TRP A 48 23.18 14.21 -4.95
C TRP A 48 22.09 13.20 -5.26
N ILE A 49 21.82 12.29 -4.32
CA ILE A 49 20.70 11.36 -4.42
C ILE A 49 19.83 11.51 -3.17
N GLY A 50 18.56 11.77 -3.38
CA GLY A 50 17.59 12.04 -2.33
C GLY A 50 16.31 11.21 -2.46
N ASP A 51 15.71 10.92 -1.31
CA ASP A 51 14.30 10.55 -1.21
C ASP A 51 13.54 11.83 -0.82
N PRO A 52 12.61 12.34 -1.64
CA PRO A 52 11.82 13.52 -1.30
C PRO A 52 11.06 13.39 0.02
N LEU A 53 10.85 12.20 0.55
CA LEU A 53 10.19 12.02 1.84
C LEU A 53 11.17 11.91 3.01
N SER A 54 12.47 11.95 2.73
CA SER A 54 13.55 11.98 3.73
C SER A 54 14.06 13.40 3.97
N PRO A 55 14.42 13.76 5.22
CA PRO A 55 15.09 15.03 5.53
C PRO A 55 16.57 15.02 5.13
N SER A 56 17.17 13.86 4.90
CA SER A 56 18.58 13.71 4.55
C SER A 56 18.74 12.98 3.21
N PRO A 57 19.76 13.33 2.40
CA PRO A 57 20.07 12.62 1.17
C PRO A 57 20.47 11.16 1.47
N LEU A 58 20.20 10.29 0.50
CA LEU A 58 20.61 8.89 0.52
C LEU A 58 22.11 8.75 0.19
N TYR A 59 22.63 9.63 -0.66
CA TYR A 59 24.04 9.66 -1.04
C TYR A 59 24.43 11.08 -1.48
N THR A 60 25.65 11.49 -1.14
CA THR A 60 26.25 12.73 -1.62
C THR A 60 27.72 12.54 -1.91
N ARG A 61 28.21 13.11 -3.01
CA ARG A 61 29.64 13.27 -3.32
C ARG A 61 29.85 14.66 -3.88
N ASN A 62 30.84 15.41 -3.36
CA ASN A 62 31.16 16.76 -3.84
C ASN A 62 29.90 17.63 -4.02
N ALA A 63 28.94 17.49 -3.10
CA ALA A 63 27.61 18.06 -3.27
C ALA A 63 27.58 19.59 -3.17
N ASP A 64 28.64 20.17 -2.61
CA ASP A 64 28.84 21.61 -2.43
C ASP A 64 29.88 22.17 -3.42
N THR A 65 30.36 21.34 -4.36
CA THR A 65 31.27 21.81 -5.41
C THR A 65 30.47 22.61 -6.43
N GLU A 66 30.84 23.87 -6.62
CA GLU A 66 30.33 24.69 -7.69
C GLU A 66 30.86 24.20 -9.04
N VAL A 67 29.96 24.02 -10.00
CA VAL A 67 30.25 23.55 -11.35
C VAL A 67 29.45 24.42 -12.31
N ILE A 68 30.03 24.73 -13.48
CA ILE A 68 29.27 25.34 -14.57
C ILE A 68 28.08 24.44 -14.88
N ALA A 69 26.86 24.98 -14.76
CA ALA A 69 25.63 24.20 -14.78
C ALA A 69 25.34 23.61 -16.18
N ALA A 70 26.00 24.13 -17.22
CA ALA A 70 25.61 23.95 -18.62
C ALA A 70 24.09 24.17 -18.74
N SER A 71 23.40 23.47 -19.65
CA SER A 71 21.95 23.59 -19.84
C SER A 71 21.06 23.22 -18.63
N LEU A 72 21.59 22.88 -17.45
CA LEU A 72 20.79 22.76 -16.23
C LEU A 72 20.28 24.12 -15.72
N TYR A 73 20.93 25.24 -16.08
CA TYR A 73 20.47 26.59 -15.71
C TYR A 73 19.04 26.90 -16.16
N LYS A 74 18.58 26.25 -17.23
CA LYS A 74 17.21 26.31 -17.75
C LYS A 74 16.14 25.88 -16.74
N LEU A 75 16.53 25.12 -15.70
CA LEU A 75 15.65 24.84 -14.55
C LEU A 75 15.33 26.12 -13.75
N GLY A 76 16.30 27.03 -13.60
CA GLY A 76 16.08 28.34 -12.99
C GLY A 76 15.13 29.20 -13.80
N ILE A 77 15.35 29.27 -15.13
CA ILE A 77 14.44 29.98 -16.06
C ILE A 77 13.02 29.44 -15.92
N LEU A 78 12.85 28.11 -15.95
CA LEU A 78 11.55 27.46 -15.80
C LEU A 78 10.87 27.84 -14.48
N ALA A 79 11.61 27.83 -13.36
CA ALA A 79 11.04 28.18 -12.06
C ALA A 79 10.57 29.64 -11.98
N GLU A 80 11.33 30.59 -12.53
CA GLU A 80 10.92 32.00 -12.55
C GLU A 80 9.75 32.24 -13.50
N ALA A 81 9.75 31.64 -14.69
CA ALA A 81 8.62 31.73 -15.62
C ALA A 81 7.33 31.20 -14.97
N GLU A 82 7.39 30.03 -14.35
CA GLU A 82 6.25 29.41 -13.68
C GLU A 82 5.82 30.18 -12.43
N ARG A 83 6.75 30.83 -11.70
CA ARG A 83 6.42 31.76 -10.61
C ARG A 83 5.63 32.97 -11.12
N ARG A 84 6.05 33.57 -12.25
CA ARG A 84 5.33 34.71 -12.85
C ARG A 84 3.97 34.30 -13.39
N VAL A 85 3.86 33.11 -14.00
CA VAL A 85 2.57 32.56 -14.43
C VAL A 85 1.64 32.31 -13.24
N ASP A 86 2.14 31.71 -12.16
CA ASP A 86 1.35 31.46 -10.94
C ASP A 86 0.88 32.76 -10.28
N ALA A 87 1.68 33.83 -10.38
CA ALA A 87 1.33 35.18 -9.92
C ALA A 87 0.41 35.97 -10.89
N GLY A 88 0.17 35.46 -12.10
CA GLY A 88 -0.57 36.18 -13.16
C GLY A 88 0.20 37.34 -13.80
N GLU A 89 1.52 37.38 -13.63
CA GLU A 89 2.44 38.35 -14.26
C GLU A 89 2.78 37.97 -15.71
N LEU A 90 2.75 36.68 -16.03
CA LEU A 90 2.90 36.12 -17.38
C LEU A 90 1.75 35.17 -17.70
N HIS A 91 1.47 34.97 -18.98
CA HIS A 91 0.49 34.03 -19.49
C HIS A 91 1.13 33.11 -20.52
N TYR A 92 0.67 31.86 -20.57
CA TYR A 92 1.22 30.86 -21.49
C TYR A 92 1.11 31.21 -22.97
N ASN A 93 0.16 32.07 -23.32
CA ASN A 93 -0.06 32.57 -24.67
C ASN A 93 0.65 33.91 -24.96
N ASP A 94 1.43 34.44 -24.02
CA ASP A 94 2.28 35.59 -24.27
C ASP A 94 3.32 35.23 -25.34
N THR A 95 3.62 36.18 -26.22
CA THR A 95 4.56 35.98 -27.33
C THR A 95 6.01 36.13 -26.86
N VAL A 96 6.83 35.14 -27.19
CA VAL A 96 8.29 35.15 -27.08
C VAL A 96 8.84 35.23 -28.51
N VAL A 97 9.61 36.28 -28.79
CA VAL A 97 10.24 36.49 -30.10
C VAL A 97 11.71 36.17 -29.98
N ILE A 98 12.20 35.21 -30.77
CA ILE A 98 13.63 34.89 -30.85
C ILE A 98 14.34 36.03 -31.58
N GLN A 99 15.28 36.70 -30.92
CA GLN A 99 16.08 37.78 -31.51
C GLN A 99 17.36 37.24 -32.15
N ASP A 100 18.02 38.06 -32.97
CA ASP A 100 19.32 37.71 -33.57
C ASP A 100 20.37 37.37 -32.51
N GLU A 101 20.32 38.02 -31.34
CA GLU A 101 21.24 37.79 -30.21
C GLU A 101 20.95 36.50 -29.42
N ASP A 102 19.77 35.89 -29.61
CA ASP A 102 19.41 34.63 -28.97
C ASP A 102 19.94 33.42 -29.76
N ILE A 103 20.40 33.61 -31.00
CA ILE A 103 20.83 32.51 -31.87
C ILE A 103 22.27 32.10 -31.56
N THR A 104 22.43 30.85 -31.12
CA THR A 104 23.73 30.19 -30.96
C THR A 104 24.00 29.18 -32.08
N GLU A 105 25.26 29.04 -32.49
CA GLU A 105 25.66 28.04 -33.50
C GLU A 105 25.36 26.60 -33.04
N ASP A 106 25.35 26.36 -31.73
CA ASP A 106 25.03 25.08 -31.13
C ASP A 106 23.63 25.10 -30.49
N GLY A 107 22.77 24.15 -30.87
CA GLY A 107 21.56 23.83 -30.10
C GLY A 107 20.40 24.82 -30.19
N SER A 108 20.42 25.81 -31.09
CA SER A 108 19.24 26.62 -31.46
C SER A 108 18.51 25.98 -32.64
N PHE A 109 17.20 25.75 -32.50
CA PHE A 109 16.34 25.08 -33.48
C PHE A 109 15.34 26.03 -34.15
N GLU A 110 15.27 27.27 -33.69
CA GLU A 110 14.41 28.33 -34.22
C GLU A 110 15.25 29.40 -34.91
N ASP A 111 14.67 30.04 -35.94
CA ASP A 111 15.30 31.16 -36.63
C ASP A 111 15.01 32.48 -35.90
N ALA A 112 15.88 33.48 -36.07
CA ALA A 112 15.61 34.83 -35.61
C ALA A 112 14.33 35.40 -36.24
N GLY A 113 13.52 36.08 -35.44
CA GLY A 113 12.18 36.57 -35.79
C GLY A 113 11.07 35.54 -35.60
N THR A 114 11.37 34.29 -35.20
CA THR A 114 10.34 33.31 -34.86
C THR A 114 9.55 33.77 -33.64
N GLU A 115 8.22 33.75 -33.76
CA GLU A 115 7.30 34.03 -32.67
C GLU A 115 6.74 32.72 -32.12
N LEU A 116 6.98 32.48 -30.83
CA LEU A 116 6.45 31.34 -30.08
C LEU A 116 5.55 31.85 -28.96
N THR A 117 4.61 31.03 -28.51
CA THR A 117 4.00 31.25 -27.20
C THR A 117 4.99 30.91 -26.07
N LEU A 118 4.81 31.50 -24.90
CA LEU A 118 5.59 31.16 -23.71
C LEU A 118 5.57 29.64 -23.42
N ASP A 119 4.43 28.98 -23.62
CA ASP A 119 4.34 27.52 -23.42
C ASP A 119 5.19 26.73 -24.40
N GLU A 120 5.20 27.12 -25.69
CA GLU A 120 6.05 26.52 -26.72
C GLU A 120 7.54 26.74 -26.45
N ALA A 121 7.92 27.97 -26.07
CA ALA A 121 9.30 28.30 -25.72
C ALA A 121 9.79 27.48 -24.51
N LEU A 122 8.96 27.38 -23.45
CA LEU A 122 9.28 26.55 -22.28
C LEU A 122 9.35 25.05 -22.64
N GLU A 123 8.48 24.56 -23.52
CA GLU A 123 8.49 23.17 -23.98
C GLU A 123 9.78 22.85 -24.74
N ALA A 124 10.19 23.69 -25.70
CA ALA A 124 11.42 23.49 -26.48
C ALA A 124 12.67 23.57 -25.58
N MET A 125 12.73 24.61 -24.72
CA MET A 125 13.82 24.80 -23.76
C MET A 125 14.03 23.59 -22.85
N ILE A 126 12.95 22.94 -22.40
CA ILE A 126 13.04 21.83 -21.45
C ILE A 126 13.21 20.49 -22.17
N THR A 127 12.42 20.20 -23.20
CA THR A 127 12.31 18.84 -23.76
C THR A 127 13.38 18.48 -24.78
N ILE A 128 13.92 19.47 -25.50
CA ILE A 128 15.01 19.29 -26.47
C ILE A 128 16.21 20.15 -26.15
N SER A 129 16.17 20.90 -25.04
CA SER A 129 17.26 21.77 -24.60
C SER A 129 17.61 22.87 -25.60
N ASP A 130 16.61 23.39 -26.31
CA ASP A 130 16.80 24.48 -27.28
C ASP A 130 17.48 25.71 -26.62
N ASN A 131 18.50 26.26 -27.28
CA ASN A 131 19.30 27.37 -26.77
C ASN A 131 18.66 28.73 -27.09
N GLY A 132 18.07 28.90 -28.28
CA GLY A 132 17.42 30.15 -28.68
C GLY A 132 16.28 30.56 -27.76
N THR A 133 15.34 29.64 -27.50
CA THR A 133 14.25 29.86 -26.53
C THR A 133 14.76 30.09 -25.11
N ALA A 134 15.86 29.44 -24.72
CA ALA A 134 16.44 29.63 -23.39
C ALA A 134 17.04 31.03 -23.22
N LEU A 135 17.80 31.51 -24.20
CA LEU A 135 18.39 32.84 -24.17
C LEU A 135 17.32 33.93 -24.26
N ALA A 136 16.34 33.78 -25.15
CA ALA A 136 15.20 34.70 -25.23
C ALA A 136 14.47 34.80 -23.88
N LEU A 137 14.18 33.67 -23.23
CA LEU A 137 13.55 33.66 -21.91
C LEU A 137 14.46 34.22 -20.81
N TRP A 138 15.77 33.97 -20.86
CA TRP A 138 16.72 34.55 -19.93
C TRP A 138 16.78 36.08 -20.05
N HIS A 139 16.81 36.63 -21.27
CA HIS A 139 16.74 38.07 -21.51
C HIS A 139 15.42 38.69 -21.01
N ILE A 140 14.28 38.03 -21.26
CA ILE A 140 12.95 38.49 -20.82
C ILE A 140 12.82 38.48 -19.29
N LEU A 141 13.28 37.42 -18.64
CA LEU A 141 13.10 37.23 -17.20
C LEU A 141 14.18 37.96 -16.38
N GLY A 142 15.40 38.04 -16.91
CA GLY A 142 16.59 38.62 -16.30
C GLY A 142 17.24 37.73 -15.24
N GLY A 143 18.55 37.46 -15.37
CA GLY A 143 19.33 36.62 -14.46
C GLY A 143 19.15 36.96 -12.98
N ALA A 144 19.22 38.25 -12.62
CA ALA A 144 19.04 38.72 -11.24
C ALA A 144 17.67 38.36 -10.63
N ASN A 145 16.59 38.34 -11.43
CA ASN A 145 15.26 37.95 -10.95
C ASN A 145 15.20 36.43 -10.73
N ILE A 146 15.82 35.66 -11.62
CA ILE A 146 15.89 34.20 -11.50
C ILE A 146 16.67 33.81 -10.24
N ASP A 147 17.84 34.42 -10.02
CA ASP A 147 18.64 34.24 -8.81
C ASP A 147 17.88 34.61 -7.54
N GLN A 148 17.15 35.72 -7.57
CA GLN A 148 16.34 36.12 -6.42
C GLN A 148 15.26 35.06 -6.10
N THR A 149 14.64 34.46 -7.13
CA THR A 149 13.67 33.37 -6.97
C THR A 149 14.34 32.12 -6.39
N LEU A 150 15.50 31.73 -6.90
CA LEU A 150 16.27 30.58 -6.41
C LEU A 150 16.73 30.78 -4.95
N ALA A 151 17.25 31.95 -4.61
CA ALA A 151 17.68 32.30 -3.26
C ALA A 151 16.51 32.29 -2.25
N LYS A 152 15.34 32.84 -2.63
CA LYS A 152 14.12 32.79 -1.80
C LYS A 152 13.64 31.35 -1.58
N ALA A 153 13.85 30.46 -2.54
CA ALA A 153 13.57 29.04 -2.42
C ALA A 153 14.68 28.25 -1.68
N GLY A 154 15.70 28.93 -1.14
CA GLY A 154 16.76 28.33 -0.33
C GLY A 154 17.92 27.73 -1.13
N MET A 155 18.12 28.16 -2.38
CA MET A 155 19.18 27.67 -3.27
C MET A 155 20.09 28.83 -3.72
N PRO A 156 20.82 29.50 -2.81
CA PRO A 156 21.71 30.60 -3.19
C PRO A 156 22.90 30.13 -4.04
N ASP A 157 23.25 28.85 -3.99
CA ASP A 157 24.35 28.24 -4.75
C ASP A 157 23.87 27.65 -6.09
N PHE A 158 22.77 28.20 -6.64
CA PHE A 158 22.33 28.00 -8.02
C PHE A 158 22.22 29.37 -8.67
N HIS A 159 23.24 29.73 -9.43
CA HIS A 159 23.46 31.06 -9.94
C HIS A 159 23.26 31.11 -11.47
N ILE A 160 22.49 32.10 -11.90
CA ILE A 160 22.20 32.42 -13.28
C ILE A 160 22.86 33.76 -13.60
N ALA A 161 23.89 33.68 -14.45
CA ALA A 161 24.60 34.81 -15.03
C ALA A 161 23.71 36.03 -15.33
N LEU A 162 24.24 37.21 -15.03
CA LEU A 162 23.56 38.50 -15.26
C LEU A 162 23.65 38.94 -16.72
N ASP A 163 24.74 38.60 -17.38
CA ASP A 163 25.02 38.85 -18.79
C ASP A 163 25.92 37.72 -19.35
N ASP A 164 26.34 37.86 -20.60
CA ASP A 164 27.13 36.87 -21.35
C ASP A 164 28.60 36.76 -20.89
N SER A 165 29.04 37.60 -19.97
CA SER A 165 30.41 37.59 -19.45
C SER A 165 30.62 36.63 -18.26
N GLU A 166 29.53 36.05 -17.76
CA GLU A 166 29.49 35.21 -16.57
C GLU A 166 28.93 33.81 -16.91
N ASP A 167 29.46 32.78 -16.25
CA ASP A 167 28.96 31.41 -16.39
C ASP A 167 27.77 31.18 -15.46
N HIS A 168 26.75 30.44 -15.94
CA HIS A 168 25.75 29.87 -15.04
C HIS A 168 26.38 28.74 -14.22
N THR A 169 26.28 28.79 -12.89
CA THR A 169 26.87 27.79 -12.00
C THR A 169 25.85 27.18 -11.05
N ALA A 170 26.08 25.95 -10.61
CA ALA A 170 25.27 25.32 -9.60
C ALA A 170 26.08 24.30 -8.80
N THR A 171 25.63 24.05 -7.57
CA THR A 171 26.06 22.87 -6.81
C THR A 171 25.09 21.70 -6.99
N PRO A 172 25.54 20.44 -6.91
CA PRO A 172 24.64 19.29 -6.89
C PRO A 172 23.60 19.36 -5.77
N ARG A 173 23.93 19.96 -4.62
CA ARG A 173 23.00 20.18 -3.51
C ARG A 173 21.90 21.17 -3.89
N ALA A 174 22.22 22.27 -4.54
CA ALA A 174 21.22 23.26 -4.94
C ALA A 174 20.22 22.65 -5.93
N LEU A 175 20.70 21.96 -6.97
CA LEU A 175 19.86 21.21 -7.91
C LEU A 175 19.08 20.07 -7.25
N GLY A 176 19.70 19.37 -6.29
CA GLY A 176 19.04 18.34 -5.49
C GLY A 176 17.91 18.90 -4.64
N THR A 177 18.09 20.12 -4.12
CA THR A 177 17.07 20.86 -3.36
C THR A 177 15.94 21.30 -4.28
N PHE A 178 16.26 21.84 -5.46
CA PHE A 178 15.29 22.23 -6.50
C PHE A 178 14.33 21.08 -6.81
N LEU A 179 14.90 19.94 -7.18
CA LEU A 179 14.13 18.75 -7.58
C LEU A 179 13.39 18.12 -6.38
N THR A 180 13.93 18.24 -5.17
CA THR A 180 13.22 17.79 -3.95
C THR A 180 12.00 18.65 -3.66
N LEU A 181 12.11 19.98 -3.76
CA LEU A 181 10.97 20.89 -3.61
C LEU A 181 9.95 20.65 -4.73
N LEU A 182 10.40 20.39 -5.95
CA LEU A 182 9.54 20.07 -7.07
C LEU A 182 8.76 18.77 -6.85
N ALA A 183 9.45 17.68 -6.44
CA ALA A 183 8.82 16.41 -6.11
C ALA A 183 7.86 16.49 -4.91
N ARG A 184 8.04 17.48 -4.03
CA ARG A 184 7.15 17.78 -2.90
C ARG A 184 6.00 18.73 -3.26
N HIS A 185 5.93 19.21 -4.50
CA HIS A 185 4.96 20.21 -4.94
C HIS A 185 5.05 21.54 -4.16
N GLN A 186 6.28 21.94 -3.80
CA GLN A 186 6.58 23.04 -2.88
C GLN A 186 7.52 24.11 -3.47
N LEU A 187 7.96 23.96 -4.72
CA LEU A 187 8.95 24.89 -5.30
C LEU A 187 8.37 26.29 -5.54
N VAL A 188 7.18 26.38 -6.14
CA VAL A 188 6.44 27.63 -6.39
C VAL A 188 5.04 27.51 -5.78
N SER A 189 4.24 26.62 -6.36
CA SER A 189 2.92 26.22 -5.89
C SER A 189 2.68 24.77 -6.33
N PRO A 190 1.69 24.06 -5.76
CA PRO A 190 1.41 22.69 -6.20
C PRO A 190 1.09 22.61 -7.70
N ALA A 191 0.29 23.55 -8.22
CA ALA A 191 -0.07 23.58 -9.63
C ALA A 191 1.11 23.93 -10.55
N ALA A 192 1.97 24.87 -10.14
CA ALA A 192 3.19 25.17 -10.89
C ALA A 192 4.17 23.99 -10.90
N SER A 193 4.33 23.31 -9.76
CA SER A 193 5.12 22.08 -9.67
C SER A 193 4.60 20.99 -10.59
N ASP A 194 3.28 20.79 -10.69
CA ASP A 194 2.69 19.81 -11.61
C ASP A 194 3.02 20.11 -13.08
N ARG A 195 2.93 21.39 -13.48
CA ARG A 195 3.23 21.82 -14.86
C ARG A 195 4.70 21.63 -15.19
N MET A 196 5.60 22.02 -14.28
CA MET A 196 7.04 21.81 -14.42
C MET A 196 7.41 20.31 -14.51
N LEU A 197 6.86 19.47 -13.62
CA LEU A 197 7.07 18.02 -13.64
C LEU A 197 6.56 17.39 -14.94
N ALA A 198 5.39 17.82 -15.42
CA ALA A 198 4.84 17.33 -16.69
C ALA A 198 5.75 17.66 -17.87
N ARG A 199 6.34 18.88 -17.89
CA ARG A 199 7.29 19.32 -18.92
C ARG A 199 8.59 18.52 -18.88
N LEU A 200 9.19 18.40 -17.70
CA LEU A 200 10.39 17.61 -17.47
C LEU A 200 10.20 16.11 -17.79
N GLY A 201 9.00 15.58 -17.56
CA GLY A 201 8.64 14.20 -17.91
C GLY A 201 8.49 13.94 -19.41
N ARG A 202 8.44 14.99 -20.25
CA ARG A 202 8.41 14.89 -21.72
C ARG A 202 9.78 15.03 -22.38
N GLN A 203 10.86 15.04 -21.59
CA GLN A 203 12.26 15.09 -22.04
C GLN A 203 12.54 14.10 -23.17
N LYS A 204 13.26 14.55 -24.20
CA LYS A 204 13.63 13.74 -25.38
C LYS A 204 15.07 13.24 -25.33
N ILE A 205 15.95 13.94 -24.60
CA ILE A 205 17.35 13.55 -24.46
C ILE A 205 17.48 12.51 -23.35
N ASN A 206 17.29 11.23 -23.70
CA ASN A 206 17.17 10.11 -22.76
C ASN A 206 18.40 9.17 -22.68
N ASN A 207 19.55 9.58 -23.23
CA ASN A 207 20.78 8.76 -23.28
C ASN A 207 21.61 8.77 -21.97
N ARG A 208 21.04 9.28 -20.87
CA ARG A 208 21.70 9.42 -19.55
C ARG A 208 20.94 8.69 -18.44
N LEU A 209 20.35 9.39 -17.45
CA LEU A 209 19.63 8.75 -16.34
C LEU A 209 18.61 7.69 -16.82
N PRO A 210 17.85 7.91 -17.92
CA PRO A 210 16.87 6.94 -18.41
C PRO A 210 17.47 5.75 -19.18
N ALA A 211 18.71 5.84 -19.68
CA ALA A 211 19.21 4.96 -20.76
C ALA A 211 19.28 3.47 -20.38
N GLN A 212 19.45 3.16 -19.10
CA GLN A 212 19.53 1.79 -18.59
C GLN A 212 18.27 1.39 -17.79
N LEU A 213 17.20 2.17 -17.86
CA LEU A 213 15.93 1.89 -17.19
C LEU A 213 14.98 1.13 -18.12
N PRO A 214 14.00 0.38 -17.58
CA PRO A 214 12.92 -0.19 -18.39
C PRO A 214 12.13 0.89 -19.17
N GLU A 215 11.66 0.56 -20.37
CA GLU A 215 11.04 1.50 -21.35
C GLU A 215 9.87 2.36 -20.83
N ASN A 216 9.23 1.96 -19.72
CA ASN A 216 8.06 2.66 -19.16
C ASN A 216 8.35 3.35 -17.82
N VAL A 217 9.62 3.48 -17.42
CA VAL A 217 9.97 4.25 -16.22
C VAL A 217 9.92 5.73 -16.56
N LEU A 218 9.01 6.45 -15.88
CA LEU A 218 8.98 7.91 -15.98
C LEU A 218 10.22 8.49 -15.31
N VAL A 219 10.92 9.35 -16.04
CA VAL A 219 12.00 10.18 -15.52
C VAL A 219 11.69 11.62 -15.89
N ALA A 220 11.49 12.48 -14.89
CA ALA A 220 11.32 13.91 -15.09
C ALA A 220 12.67 14.59 -14.89
N HIS A 221 13.36 14.96 -15.97
CA HIS A 221 14.76 15.38 -15.89
C HIS A 221 15.17 16.44 -16.91
N LYS A 222 16.31 17.07 -16.63
CA LYS A 222 16.99 18.01 -17.51
C LYS A 222 18.46 17.62 -17.64
N THR A 223 18.94 17.64 -18.88
CA THR A 223 20.34 17.39 -19.22
C THR A 223 21.15 18.70 -19.32
N GLY A 224 22.46 18.60 -19.12
CA GLY A 224 23.42 19.67 -19.33
C GLY A 224 24.61 19.17 -20.14
N ASN A 225 24.97 19.89 -21.20
CA ASN A 225 26.13 19.57 -22.03
C ASN A 225 26.93 20.83 -22.33
N LEU A 226 28.22 20.75 -22.11
CA LEU A 226 29.23 21.71 -22.56
C LEU A 226 30.53 20.92 -22.82
N ALA A 227 31.50 21.50 -23.53
CA ALA A 227 32.79 20.83 -23.73
C ALA A 227 33.40 20.39 -22.38
N GLY A 228 33.62 19.08 -22.19
CA GLY A 228 34.15 18.50 -20.95
C GLY A 228 33.15 18.37 -19.80
N LEU A 229 31.91 18.85 -19.96
CA LEU A 229 30.84 18.80 -18.96
C LEU A 229 29.62 18.04 -19.47
N VAL A 230 29.23 17.01 -18.74
CA VAL A 230 28.05 16.20 -19.06
C VAL A 230 27.27 16.00 -17.77
N HIS A 231 26.01 16.42 -17.77
CA HIS A 231 25.18 16.44 -16.58
C HIS A 231 23.79 15.89 -16.88
N ASP A 232 23.17 15.35 -15.84
CA ASP A 232 21.75 15.04 -15.84
C ASP A 232 21.20 15.15 -14.41
N ALA A 233 20.04 15.78 -14.29
CA ALA A 233 19.40 16.06 -13.01
C ALA A 233 17.89 15.84 -13.15
N GLY A 234 17.32 14.99 -12.31
CA GLY A 234 15.88 14.72 -12.36
C GLY A 234 15.33 13.83 -11.26
N ILE A 235 14.09 13.40 -11.47
CA ILE A 235 13.33 12.51 -10.58
C ILE A 235 13.05 11.21 -11.31
N ILE A 236 13.56 10.10 -10.78
CA ILE A 236 13.26 8.75 -11.25
C ILE A 236 12.08 8.20 -10.44
N TYR A 237 10.99 7.84 -11.10
CA TYR A 237 9.81 7.26 -10.45
C TYR A 237 9.96 5.75 -10.30
N THR A 238 10.44 5.31 -9.14
CA THR A 238 10.64 3.89 -8.82
C THR A 238 9.37 3.26 -8.25
N LYS A 239 9.34 1.92 -8.15
CA LYS A 239 8.27 1.20 -7.44
C LYS A 239 8.11 1.61 -5.97
N SER A 240 9.19 2.08 -5.35
CA SER A 240 9.24 2.51 -3.95
C SER A 240 9.03 4.03 -3.77
N GLY A 241 8.64 4.73 -4.83
CA GLY A 241 8.45 6.18 -4.86
C GLY A 241 9.54 6.93 -5.64
N PRO A 242 9.41 8.27 -5.73
CA PRO A 242 10.33 9.12 -6.49
C PRO A 242 11.73 9.15 -5.86
N ARG A 243 12.76 9.23 -6.69
CA ARG A 243 14.16 9.45 -6.28
C ARG A 243 14.71 10.63 -7.02
N VAL A 244 15.17 11.64 -6.28
CA VAL A 244 15.90 12.78 -6.84
C VAL A 244 17.33 12.32 -7.11
N VAL A 245 17.81 12.51 -8.33
CA VAL A 245 19.15 12.16 -8.76
C VAL A 245 19.74 13.34 -9.51
N VAL A 246 20.87 13.85 -9.02
CA VAL A 246 21.69 14.85 -9.71
C VAL A 246 23.07 14.25 -9.89
N THR A 247 23.53 14.21 -11.14
CA THR A 247 24.90 13.83 -11.47
C THR A 247 25.49 14.89 -12.39
N MET A 248 26.50 15.59 -11.90
CA MET A 248 27.28 16.56 -12.67
C MET A 248 28.70 16.02 -12.82
N THR A 249 29.21 15.88 -14.04
CA THR A 249 30.57 15.43 -14.30
C THR A 249 31.40 16.48 -15.03
N TRP A 250 32.70 16.49 -14.77
CA TRP A 250 33.69 17.32 -15.44
C TRP A 250 34.97 16.54 -15.74
N ASP A 251 35.79 17.04 -16.66
CA ASP A 251 37.08 16.45 -17.05
C ASP A 251 36.98 14.96 -17.49
N ALA A 252 35.90 14.60 -18.19
CA ALA A 252 35.68 13.23 -18.69
C ALA A 252 35.28 13.22 -20.18
N PRO A 253 35.64 12.16 -20.92
CA PRO A 253 35.05 11.89 -22.22
C PRO A 253 33.52 11.74 -22.11
N VAL A 254 32.80 12.21 -23.14
CA VAL A 254 31.32 12.22 -23.15
C VAL A 254 30.73 10.82 -22.96
N ASP A 255 31.27 9.82 -23.65
CA ASP A 255 30.78 8.43 -23.56
C ASP A 255 30.96 7.85 -22.15
N ASP A 256 32.08 8.14 -21.50
CA ASP A 256 32.33 7.70 -20.12
C ASP A 256 31.35 8.37 -19.15
N ALA A 257 31.05 9.66 -19.35
CA ALA A 257 30.09 10.39 -18.53
C ALA A 257 28.65 9.92 -18.74
N ASP A 258 28.22 9.69 -19.98
CA ASP A 258 26.89 9.15 -20.29
C ASP A 258 26.72 7.74 -19.67
N ALA A 259 27.75 6.87 -19.79
CA ALA A 259 27.77 5.55 -19.17
C ALA A 259 27.74 5.62 -17.63
N PHE A 260 28.47 6.57 -17.04
CA PHE A 260 28.51 6.79 -15.60
C PHE A 260 27.14 7.24 -15.06
N ILE A 261 26.54 8.26 -15.68
CA ILE A 261 25.23 8.81 -15.27
C ILE A 261 24.12 7.76 -15.43
N SER A 262 24.11 7.03 -16.55
CA SER A 262 23.11 5.97 -16.78
C SER A 262 23.24 4.82 -15.79
N SER A 263 24.47 4.45 -15.40
CA SER A 263 24.72 3.43 -14.37
C SER A 263 24.25 3.88 -12.98
N ILE A 264 24.43 5.16 -12.63
CA ILE A 264 23.85 5.74 -11.41
C ILE A 264 22.32 5.64 -11.45
N GLY A 265 21.69 6.00 -12.57
CA GLY A 265 20.25 5.86 -12.75
C GLY A 265 19.74 4.44 -12.50
N ALA A 266 20.41 3.44 -13.09
CA ALA A 266 20.06 2.02 -12.91
C ALA A 266 20.23 1.53 -11.46
N ILE A 267 21.32 1.93 -10.78
CA ILE A 267 21.55 1.59 -9.38
C ILE A 267 20.47 2.20 -8.50
N VAL A 268 20.14 3.48 -8.68
CA VAL A 268 19.10 4.16 -7.89
C VAL A 268 17.72 3.54 -8.12
N TYR A 269 17.39 3.19 -9.37
CA TYR A 269 16.11 2.57 -9.71
C TYR A 269 15.96 1.17 -9.11
N SER A 270 17.05 0.38 -9.08
CA SER A 270 17.03 -1.00 -8.59
C SER A 270 17.17 -1.13 -7.07
N ALA A 271 17.56 -0.06 -6.37
CA ALA A 271 17.73 -0.05 -4.92
C ALA A 271 16.41 -0.38 -4.19
N ILE A 272 16.43 -1.43 -3.36
CA ILE A 272 15.30 -1.86 -2.54
C ILE A 272 15.27 -1.04 -1.25
N LEU A 273 14.74 0.19 -1.31
CA LEU A 273 14.73 1.08 -0.15
C LEU A 273 13.51 0.85 0.76
N GLU A 274 13.63 1.26 2.02
CA GLU A 274 12.50 1.22 2.95
C GLU A 274 11.37 2.09 2.40
N PRO A 275 10.09 1.69 2.57
CA PRO A 275 9.02 2.65 2.41
C PRO A 275 9.25 3.88 3.32
N PRO A 276 8.81 5.07 2.90
CA PRO A 276 8.97 6.31 3.67
C PRO A 276 8.49 6.22 5.13
N ALA A 277 7.45 5.41 5.35
CA ALA A 277 6.96 5.03 6.65
C ALA A 277 6.45 3.59 6.60
N ASN A 278 6.63 2.83 7.69
CA ASN A 278 6.09 1.49 7.81
C ASN A 278 5.55 1.23 9.20
N ALA A 279 4.44 0.50 9.28
CA ALA A 279 3.74 0.28 10.52
C ALA A 279 3.36 -1.18 10.75
N ARG A 280 3.26 -1.54 12.03
CA ARG A 280 2.47 -2.68 12.47
C ARG A 280 1.18 -2.17 13.09
N PHE A 281 0.06 -2.55 12.50
CA PHE A 281 -1.27 -2.27 13.02
C PHE A 281 -1.78 -3.44 13.85
N GLN A 282 -2.45 -3.14 14.96
CA GLN A 282 -3.22 -4.13 15.72
C GLN A 282 -4.71 -3.90 15.46
N VAL A 283 -5.27 -4.69 14.55
CA VAL A 283 -6.69 -4.62 14.18
C VAL A 283 -7.51 -5.73 14.84
N PRO A 284 -8.83 -5.53 15.05
CA PRO A 284 -9.70 -6.56 15.62
C PRO A 284 -9.71 -7.84 14.79
N ARG A 285 -9.70 -9.00 15.46
CA ARG A 285 -9.90 -10.31 14.82
C ARG A 285 -11.37 -10.65 14.58
N SER A 286 -12.24 -10.12 15.43
CA SER A 286 -13.70 -10.21 15.27
C SER A 286 -14.20 -9.07 14.40
N ALA A 287 -15.35 -9.27 13.76
CA ALA A 287 -15.98 -8.22 12.98
C ALA A 287 -16.31 -7.02 13.87
N VAL A 288 -15.95 -5.82 13.41
CA VAL A 288 -16.45 -4.56 13.97
C VAL A 288 -17.87 -4.38 13.48
N ILE A 289 -18.79 -4.06 14.38
CA ILE A 289 -20.23 -3.95 14.06
C ILE A 289 -20.58 -2.48 13.87
N ALA A 290 -21.41 -2.17 12.87
CA ALA A 290 -21.95 -0.83 12.66
C ALA A 290 -23.35 -0.85 12.03
N GLU A 291 -24.13 0.18 12.32
CA GLU A 291 -25.39 0.45 11.66
C GLU A 291 -25.19 0.99 10.25
N THR A 292 -26.10 0.67 9.34
CA THR A 292 -26.15 1.29 8.01
C THR A 292 -26.15 2.81 8.09
N GLY A 293 -25.26 3.45 7.32
CA GLY A 293 -25.07 4.90 7.33
C GLY A 293 -24.47 5.47 8.62
N GLY A 294 -24.18 4.63 9.63
CA GLY A 294 -23.55 5.02 10.88
C GLY A 294 -22.04 5.18 10.78
N VAL A 295 -21.39 5.42 11.92
CA VAL A 295 -19.93 5.56 12.03
C VAL A 295 -19.38 4.54 13.01
N ALA A 296 -18.54 3.63 12.52
CA ALA A 296 -17.77 2.71 13.34
C ALA A 296 -16.54 3.42 13.91
N ARG A 297 -16.35 3.40 15.23
CA ARG A 297 -15.17 3.99 15.90
C ARG A 297 -14.31 2.90 16.50
N LEU A 298 -13.02 2.88 16.18
CA LEU A 298 -12.06 1.94 16.77
C LEU A 298 -10.75 2.62 17.17
N GLY A 299 -10.19 2.22 18.30
CA GLY A 299 -8.80 2.51 18.64
C GLY A 299 -7.88 1.48 17.99
N VAL A 300 -6.99 1.92 17.10
CA VAL A 300 -5.99 1.08 16.45
C VAL A 300 -4.62 1.40 17.04
N PRO A 301 -3.99 0.47 17.79
CA PRO A 301 -2.58 0.57 18.10
C PRO A 301 -1.74 0.47 16.82
N ILE A 302 -0.92 1.49 16.58
CA ILE A 302 -0.02 1.61 15.43
C ILE A 302 1.40 1.72 15.97
N THR A 303 2.24 0.73 15.66
CA THR A 303 3.68 0.76 15.95
C THR A 303 4.43 1.26 14.72
N ASN A 304 5.30 2.26 14.84
CA ASN A 304 6.28 2.57 13.79
C ASN A 304 7.34 1.46 13.76
N THR A 305 7.32 0.63 12.72
CA THR A 305 8.30 -0.46 12.55
C THR A 305 9.41 -0.10 11.57
N GLY A 306 9.41 1.13 11.08
CA GLY A 306 10.45 1.63 10.22
C GLY A 306 11.68 2.09 10.98
N THR A 307 12.75 2.41 10.24
CA THR A 307 13.99 2.95 10.81
C THR A 307 13.95 4.47 11.02
N ARG A 308 12.98 5.16 10.40
CA ARG A 308 12.85 6.62 10.42
C ARG A 308 11.79 7.08 11.43
N PRO A 309 12.03 8.15 12.20
CA PRO A 309 10.99 8.77 13.01
C PRO A 309 9.94 9.44 12.12
N TRP A 310 8.68 9.39 12.54
CA TRP A 310 7.60 10.13 11.89
C TRP A 310 7.48 11.51 12.50
N ALA A 311 7.27 12.52 11.67
CA ALA A 311 6.94 13.87 12.11
C ALA A 311 5.43 14.01 12.32
N ALA A 312 5.01 14.93 13.19
CA ALA A 312 3.60 15.26 13.36
C ALA A 312 3.06 16.15 12.22
N ALA A 313 3.95 16.89 11.53
CA ALA A 313 3.61 17.79 10.43
C ALA A 313 4.83 17.99 9.52
N GLY A 314 4.58 18.48 8.31
CA GLY A 314 5.61 18.79 7.32
C GLY A 314 6.27 17.54 6.73
N VAL A 315 7.53 17.67 6.35
CA VAL A 315 8.32 16.59 5.74
C VAL A 315 8.45 15.42 6.73
N GLY A 316 8.19 14.21 6.24
CA GLY A 316 8.21 12.99 7.06
C GLY A 316 6.98 12.82 7.95
N SER A 317 5.96 13.68 7.81
CA SER A 317 4.66 13.41 8.42
C SER A 317 3.93 12.28 7.71
N VAL A 318 3.23 11.48 8.50
CA VAL A 318 2.55 10.28 8.05
C VAL A 318 1.06 10.42 8.33
N GLY A 319 0.24 10.14 7.34
CA GLY A 319 -1.20 10.07 7.49
C GLY A 319 -1.71 8.63 7.58
N LEU A 320 -2.98 8.51 7.94
CA LEU A 320 -3.74 7.26 7.93
C LEU A 320 -4.94 7.40 7.00
N ILE A 321 -5.12 6.42 6.13
CA ILE A 321 -6.29 6.29 5.26
C ILE A 321 -6.96 4.94 5.50
N TRP A 322 -8.23 4.85 5.11
CA TRP A 322 -8.97 3.61 5.11
C TRP A 322 -9.85 3.49 3.87
N GLU A 323 -10.08 2.25 3.45
CA GLU A 323 -10.99 1.88 2.37
C GLU A 323 -11.94 0.78 2.85
N VAL A 324 -13.20 0.87 2.42
CA VAL A 324 -14.22 -0.15 2.64
C VAL A 324 -14.57 -0.76 1.29
N ARG A 325 -14.42 -2.08 1.19
CA ARG A 325 -14.68 -2.84 -0.03
C ARG A 325 -15.67 -3.97 0.21
N THR A 326 -16.44 -4.32 -0.81
CA THR A 326 -17.32 -5.51 -0.81
C THR A 326 -16.50 -6.80 -0.85
N SER A 327 -17.15 -7.95 -0.68
CA SER A 327 -16.55 -9.27 -0.90
C SER A 327 -16.06 -9.49 -2.34
N ALA A 328 -16.65 -8.79 -3.31
CA ALA A 328 -16.20 -8.75 -4.70
C ALA A 328 -15.08 -7.70 -4.95
N ASN A 329 -14.49 -7.15 -3.88
CA ASN A 329 -13.39 -6.17 -3.90
C ASN A 329 -13.75 -4.80 -4.52
N GLN A 330 -15.03 -4.47 -4.66
CA GLN A 330 -15.49 -3.17 -5.13
C GLN A 330 -15.40 -2.13 -4.01
N LEU A 331 -14.78 -0.97 -4.28
CA LEU A 331 -14.72 0.17 -3.34
C LEU A 331 -16.10 0.79 -3.17
N VAL A 332 -16.54 0.95 -1.91
CA VAL A 332 -17.86 1.50 -1.56
C VAL A 332 -17.78 2.70 -0.62
N ALA A 333 -16.70 2.84 0.13
CA ALA A 333 -16.40 4.03 0.92
C ALA A 333 -14.89 4.14 1.15
N SER A 334 -14.39 5.35 1.39
CA SER A 334 -13.00 5.61 1.77
C SER A 334 -12.92 6.82 2.69
N SER A 335 -11.78 6.98 3.35
CA SER A 335 -11.47 8.18 4.11
C SER A 335 -11.55 9.41 3.20
N PRO A 336 -12.28 10.47 3.58
CA PRO A 336 -12.43 11.67 2.73
C PRO A 336 -11.12 12.44 2.59
N ARG A 337 -10.25 12.36 3.61
CA ARG A 337 -8.88 12.87 3.61
C ARG A 337 -8.03 12.00 4.55
N PRO A 338 -6.70 11.97 4.38
CA PRO A 338 -5.81 11.34 5.34
C PRO A 338 -5.99 11.95 6.73
N GLN A 339 -6.10 11.08 7.75
CA GLN A 339 -6.05 11.48 9.15
C GLN A 339 -4.60 11.64 9.57
N THR A 340 -4.24 12.79 10.16
CA THR A 340 -2.88 13.03 10.65
C THR A 340 -2.53 12.07 11.79
N LEU A 341 -1.34 11.47 11.74
CA LEU A 341 -0.79 10.67 12.84
C LEU A 341 0.15 11.52 13.71
N PRO A 342 0.30 11.17 15.00
CA PRO A 342 1.30 11.81 15.86
C PRO A 342 2.71 11.46 15.42
N ALA A 343 3.68 12.25 15.89
CA ALA A 343 5.09 11.90 15.76
C ALA A 343 5.37 10.60 16.51
N LEU A 344 6.07 9.67 15.84
CA LEU A 344 6.40 8.36 16.39
C LEU A 344 7.84 7.99 16.08
N LEU A 345 8.65 7.78 17.11
CA LEU A 345 9.99 7.23 16.95
C LEU A 345 9.94 5.75 16.53
N PRO A 346 11.01 5.20 15.94
CA PRO A 346 11.10 3.77 15.67
C PRO A 346 10.76 2.92 16.90
N ASN A 347 9.95 1.88 16.68
CA ASN A 347 9.40 0.96 17.68
C ASN A 347 8.43 1.57 18.72
N GLN A 348 8.09 2.85 18.64
CA GLN A 348 7.03 3.42 19.48
C GLN A 348 5.64 3.07 18.95
N THR A 349 4.67 2.97 19.87
CA THR A 349 3.28 2.61 19.56
C THR A 349 2.33 3.66 20.13
N GLU A 350 1.41 4.16 19.31
CA GLU A 350 0.29 5.00 19.75
C GLU A 350 -1.04 4.31 19.41
N THR A 351 -2.08 4.51 20.23
CA THR A 351 -3.46 4.12 19.85
C THR A 351 -4.18 5.28 19.19
N VAL A 352 -4.52 5.11 17.91
CA VAL A 352 -5.18 6.15 17.09
C VAL A 352 -6.65 5.81 16.92
N GLN A 353 -7.53 6.79 17.15
CA GLN A 353 -8.96 6.62 16.93
C GLN A 353 -9.29 6.76 15.45
N VAL A 354 -9.84 5.71 14.85
CA VAL A 354 -10.26 5.65 13.44
C VAL A 354 -11.77 5.63 13.38
N SER A 355 -12.34 6.54 12.59
CA SER A 355 -13.78 6.61 12.33
C SER A 355 -14.06 6.20 10.89
N ILE A 356 -14.87 5.16 10.71
CA ILE A 356 -15.20 4.57 9.41
C ILE A 356 -16.68 4.74 9.15
N ASN A 357 -17.02 5.34 8.01
CA ASN A 357 -18.42 5.49 7.60
C ASN A 357 -18.92 4.15 7.06
N ALA A 358 -19.99 3.63 7.67
CA ALA A 358 -20.60 2.37 7.27
C ALA A 358 -21.42 2.57 5.97
N PRO A 359 -21.25 1.70 4.95
CA PRO A 359 -22.08 1.71 3.75
C PRO A 359 -23.58 1.55 4.03
N GLN A 360 -24.42 1.93 3.06
CA GLN A 360 -25.88 1.83 3.19
C GLN A 360 -26.42 0.39 3.12
N PRO A 361 -25.98 -0.48 2.19
CA PRO A 361 -26.48 -1.85 2.17
C PRO A 361 -25.95 -2.64 3.39
N PRO A 362 -26.79 -3.40 4.12
CA PRO A 362 -26.27 -4.24 5.19
C PRO A 362 -25.57 -5.46 4.62
N ALA A 363 -24.30 -5.66 4.97
CA ALA A 363 -23.45 -6.75 4.53
C ALA A 363 -22.16 -6.82 5.37
N ASP A 364 -21.37 -7.87 5.14
CA ASP A 364 -19.97 -7.91 5.58
C ASP A 364 -19.08 -7.20 4.55
N TYR A 365 -18.29 -6.24 5.02
CA TYR A 365 -17.34 -5.47 4.26
C TYR A 365 -15.92 -5.73 4.74
N ARG A 366 -14.94 -5.63 3.83
CA ARG A 366 -13.53 -5.62 4.17
C ARG A 366 -13.07 -4.19 4.31
N VAL A 367 -12.60 -3.83 5.50
CA VAL A 367 -11.89 -2.56 5.72
C VAL A 367 -10.40 -2.81 5.56
N THR A 368 -9.72 -1.94 4.82
CA THR A 368 -8.26 -1.89 4.78
C THR A 368 -7.80 -0.55 5.33
N ILE A 369 -6.83 -0.54 6.23
CA ILE A 369 -6.15 0.65 6.73
C ILE A 369 -4.72 0.68 6.22
N GLY A 370 -4.23 1.88 5.89
CA GLY A 370 -2.90 2.09 5.33
C GLY A 370 -2.35 3.48 5.66
N LEU A 371 -1.05 3.65 5.47
CA LEU A 371 -0.37 4.93 5.68
C LEU A 371 -0.38 5.79 4.41
N THR A 372 -0.26 7.11 4.59
CA THR A 372 0.04 8.06 3.52
C THR A 372 1.28 8.89 3.82
N ASP A 373 1.87 9.46 2.77
CA ASP A 373 2.83 10.55 2.92
C ASP A 373 2.14 11.87 3.31
N ALA A 374 2.95 12.93 3.44
CA ALA A 374 2.50 14.29 3.79
C ALA A 374 1.59 14.93 2.72
N SER A 375 1.68 14.47 1.47
CA SER A 375 0.83 14.92 0.36
C SER A 375 -0.48 14.13 0.26
N GLY A 376 -0.63 13.08 1.08
CA GLY A 376 -1.80 12.22 1.12
C GLY A 376 -1.76 11.02 0.17
N ASN A 377 -0.64 10.75 -0.48
CA ASN A 377 -0.50 9.59 -1.36
C ASN A 377 -0.36 8.31 -0.53
N ALA A 378 -1.04 7.24 -0.95
CA ALA A 378 -0.99 5.95 -0.27
C ALA A 378 0.40 5.30 -0.36
N LEU A 379 0.97 4.91 0.78
CA LEU A 379 2.31 4.31 0.84
C LEU A 379 2.32 2.78 0.61
N ALA A 380 1.15 2.16 0.48
CA ALA A 380 1.05 0.71 0.25
C ALA A 380 1.75 0.26 -1.04
N GLY A 381 1.66 1.07 -2.11
CA GLY A 381 2.36 0.81 -3.37
C GLY A 381 3.88 0.87 -3.24
N ALA A 382 4.38 1.67 -2.29
CA ALA A 382 5.80 1.78 -1.96
C ALA A 382 6.28 0.69 -0.97
N GLY A 383 5.43 -0.28 -0.63
CA GLY A 383 5.76 -1.40 0.27
C GLY A 383 5.43 -1.17 1.74
N ALA A 384 4.78 -0.05 2.11
CA ALA A 384 4.29 0.12 3.48
C ALA A 384 3.19 -0.91 3.78
N ALA A 385 3.23 -1.48 4.97
CA ALA A 385 2.23 -2.45 5.39
C ALA A 385 0.83 -1.84 5.43
N THR A 386 -0.16 -2.68 5.19
CA THR A 386 -1.59 -2.39 5.43
C THR A 386 -2.14 -3.45 6.37
N ALA A 387 -3.26 -3.14 7.01
CA ALA A 387 -4.02 -4.13 7.79
C ALA A 387 -5.47 -4.14 7.35
N ALA A 388 -6.12 -5.28 7.52
CA ALA A 388 -7.52 -5.44 7.15
C ALA A 388 -8.32 -6.19 8.20
N PHE A 389 -9.58 -5.83 8.33
CA PHE A 389 -10.54 -6.48 9.22
C PHE A 389 -11.95 -6.44 8.62
N THR A 390 -12.87 -7.19 9.21
CA THR A 390 -14.27 -7.22 8.76
C THR A 390 -15.07 -6.13 9.46
N LEU A 391 -15.77 -5.32 8.68
CA LEU A 391 -16.86 -4.45 9.15
C LEU A 391 -18.18 -5.12 8.80
N ARG A 392 -18.96 -5.52 9.79
CA ARG A 392 -20.30 -6.06 9.61
C ARG A 392 -21.31 -4.94 9.77
N VAL A 393 -21.96 -4.59 8.67
CA VAL A 393 -23.02 -3.60 8.65
C VAL A 393 -24.36 -4.29 8.73
N HIS A 394 -25.19 -3.87 9.67
CA HIS A 394 -26.56 -4.32 9.81
C HIS A 394 -27.52 -3.14 9.59
N ALA A 395 -28.80 -3.45 9.32
CA ALA A 395 -29.84 -2.43 9.31
C ALA A 395 -29.89 -1.74 10.68
N PRO A 396 -30.23 -0.43 10.77
CA PRO A 396 -30.23 0.30 12.04
C PRO A 396 -31.12 -0.49 12.98
N TYR A 397 -30.60 -0.92 14.13
CA TYR A 397 -31.10 -2.08 14.85
C TYR A 397 -32.63 -2.09 14.89
N LEU A 398 -33.23 -2.92 14.03
CA LEU A 398 -34.64 -3.26 14.13
C LEU A 398 -34.93 -3.82 15.52
N VAL A 399 -33.90 -4.37 16.19
CA VAL A 399 -33.95 -5.06 17.47
C VAL A 399 -32.64 -4.87 18.25
N ALA A 400 -32.64 -4.11 19.35
CA ALA A 400 -31.58 -4.24 20.35
C ALA A 400 -31.85 -5.51 21.16
N ALA A 401 -31.13 -6.59 20.88
CA ALA A 401 -31.40 -7.90 21.45
C ALA A 401 -30.36 -8.33 22.48
N GLN A 402 -30.80 -8.68 23.68
CA GLN A 402 -29.98 -9.37 24.66
C GLN A 402 -30.46 -10.82 24.80
N VAL A 403 -29.61 -11.75 24.39
CA VAL A 403 -29.90 -13.18 24.46
C VAL A 403 -29.17 -13.79 25.66
N GLN A 404 -29.93 -14.35 26.59
CA GLN A 404 -29.42 -15.10 27.73
C GLN A 404 -29.57 -16.59 27.45
N MET A 405 -28.44 -17.29 27.46
CA MET A 405 -28.36 -18.74 27.28
C MET A 405 -27.87 -19.40 28.58
N PRO A 406 -28.49 -20.49 29.04
CA PRO A 406 -27.98 -21.26 30.17
C PRO A 406 -26.56 -21.75 29.89
N PRO A 407 -25.64 -21.74 30.88
CA PRO A 407 -24.26 -22.20 30.68
C PRO A 407 -24.17 -23.73 30.49
N VAL A 408 -25.24 -24.46 30.79
CA VAL A 408 -25.33 -25.91 30.68
C VAL A 408 -26.57 -26.28 29.87
N LEU A 409 -26.38 -27.11 28.86
CA LEU A 409 -27.42 -27.63 27.98
C LEU A 409 -27.39 -29.17 27.98
N HIS A 410 -28.50 -29.79 27.62
CA HIS A 410 -28.61 -31.24 27.44
C HIS A 410 -29.12 -31.52 26.03
N ILE A 411 -28.54 -32.51 25.36
CA ILE A 411 -29.08 -32.99 24.09
C ILE A 411 -30.48 -33.58 24.29
N ASP A 412 -31.32 -33.47 23.26
CA ASP A 412 -32.71 -33.96 23.23
C ASP A 412 -33.66 -33.33 24.27
N GLU A 413 -33.23 -32.27 24.97
CA GLU A 413 -34.06 -31.49 25.88
C GLU A 413 -34.07 -30.01 25.48
N ALA A 414 -35.25 -29.39 25.50
CA ALA A 414 -35.39 -27.97 25.25
C ALA A 414 -34.93 -27.17 26.48
N SER A 415 -33.91 -26.33 26.30
CA SER A 415 -33.51 -25.31 27.27
C SER A 415 -34.20 -23.99 26.96
N LEU A 416 -34.54 -23.21 27.99
CA LEU A 416 -35.15 -21.90 27.79
C LEU A 416 -34.08 -20.86 27.48
N LEU A 417 -34.17 -20.27 26.29
CA LEU A 417 -33.41 -19.09 25.90
C LEU A 417 -34.30 -17.86 26.02
N ILE A 418 -33.78 -16.82 26.65
CA ILE A 418 -34.49 -15.56 26.85
C ILE A 418 -33.86 -14.54 25.91
N ALA A 419 -34.60 -14.08 24.92
CA ALA A 419 -34.17 -13.01 24.02
C ALA A 419 -35.00 -11.75 24.31
N GLN A 420 -34.44 -10.85 25.10
CA GLN A 420 -35.01 -9.53 25.33
C GLN A 420 -34.76 -8.66 24.11
N TRP A 421 -35.73 -7.84 23.74
CA TRP A 421 -35.62 -6.98 22.59
C TRP A 421 -36.29 -5.62 22.76
N SER A 422 -35.76 -4.61 22.09
CA SER A 422 -36.44 -3.34 21.82
C SER A 422 -36.30 -2.96 20.35
N ALA A 423 -37.40 -2.58 19.71
CA ALA A 423 -37.39 -2.15 18.32
C ALA A 423 -37.13 -0.64 18.22
N LEU A 424 -36.09 -0.24 17.47
CA LEU A 424 -35.81 1.17 17.25
C LEU A 424 -36.73 1.75 16.17
N ALA A 425 -37.12 3.01 16.35
CA ALA A 425 -38.22 3.68 15.65
C ALA A 425 -38.07 3.83 14.12
N ALA A 426 -36.98 3.36 13.52
CA ALA A 426 -36.64 3.59 12.12
C ALA A 426 -37.32 2.63 11.12
N ALA A 427 -38.00 1.57 11.59
CA ALA A 427 -38.51 0.50 10.72
C ALA A 427 -40.01 0.60 10.41
N GLY A 428 -40.50 1.75 9.94
CA GLY A 428 -41.88 1.88 9.46
C GLY A 428 -42.95 1.35 10.42
N SER A 429 -44.10 0.95 9.89
CA SER A 429 -45.25 0.43 10.66
C SER A 429 -45.57 -1.04 10.38
N THR A 430 -44.62 -1.78 9.78
CA THR A 430 -44.79 -3.19 9.39
C THR A 430 -44.20 -4.13 10.42
N SER A 431 -44.88 -5.23 10.74
CA SER A 431 -44.33 -6.28 11.61
C SER A 431 -43.21 -7.04 10.92
N HIS A 432 -42.14 -7.36 11.63
CA HIS A 432 -40.96 -8.04 11.09
C HIS A 432 -40.80 -9.44 11.69
N ALA A 433 -40.62 -10.46 10.86
CA ALA A 433 -40.43 -11.84 11.32
C ALA A 433 -38.95 -12.10 11.62
N VAL A 434 -38.65 -12.52 12.84
CA VAL A 434 -37.28 -12.68 13.32
C VAL A 434 -36.98 -14.13 13.66
N THR A 435 -35.78 -14.55 13.31
CA THR A 435 -35.19 -15.86 13.63
C THR A 435 -33.93 -15.66 14.45
N LEU A 436 -33.67 -16.58 15.37
CA LEU A 436 -32.39 -16.69 16.07
C LEU A 436 -31.49 -17.62 15.25
N SER A 437 -30.48 -17.08 14.61
CA SER A 437 -29.43 -17.88 13.96
C SER A 437 -28.31 -18.15 14.94
N TRP A 438 -27.79 -19.38 14.96
CA TRP A 438 -26.78 -19.78 15.92
C TRP A 438 -25.70 -20.68 15.31
N ARG A 439 -24.50 -20.62 15.89
CA ARG A 439 -23.35 -21.46 15.54
C ARG A 439 -22.65 -21.96 16.81
N ALA A 440 -22.36 -23.24 16.85
CA ALA A 440 -21.47 -23.85 17.83
C ALA A 440 -20.03 -23.83 17.27
N LEU A 441 -19.13 -23.18 17.98
CA LEU A 441 -17.72 -23.02 17.60
C LEU A 441 -16.83 -23.87 18.51
N ASP A 442 -15.87 -24.59 17.93
CA ASP A 442 -14.83 -25.29 18.70
C ASP A 442 -13.97 -24.23 19.42
N PRO A 443 -13.85 -24.30 20.77
CA PRO A 443 -13.16 -23.28 21.54
C PRO A 443 -11.65 -23.18 21.23
N ARG A 444 -11.05 -24.21 20.61
CA ARG A 444 -9.61 -24.24 20.30
C ARG A 444 -9.26 -23.48 19.03
N ASN A 445 -10.16 -23.43 18.06
CA ASN A 445 -9.86 -22.89 16.72
C ASN A 445 -10.96 -22.00 16.13
N ASN A 446 -12.06 -21.77 16.87
CA ASN A 446 -13.25 -21.01 16.44
C ASN A 446 -13.91 -21.50 15.14
N ARG A 447 -13.65 -22.73 14.70
CA ARG A 447 -14.35 -23.30 13.53
C ARG A 447 -15.77 -23.68 13.92
N THR A 448 -16.71 -23.38 13.03
CA THR A 448 -18.10 -23.81 13.19
C THR A 448 -18.19 -25.33 13.08
N VAL A 449 -18.66 -25.97 14.15
CA VAL A 449 -18.88 -27.41 14.23
C VAL A 449 -20.30 -27.75 13.81
N GLN A 450 -21.27 -26.93 14.24
CA GLN A 450 -22.67 -27.05 13.85
C GLN A 450 -23.32 -25.67 13.85
N GLN A 451 -24.36 -25.49 13.05
CA GLN A 451 -25.15 -24.27 12.99
C GLN A 451 -26.61 -24.58 12.73
N GLY A 452 -27.49 -23.65 13.07
CA GLY A 452 -28.91 -23.75 12.83
C GLY A 452 -29.63 -22.42 13.04
N SER A 453 -30.96 -22.46 12.94
CA SER A 453 -31.82 -21.32 13.20
C SER A 453 -33.10 -21.76 13.87
N SER A 454 -33.59 -20.94 14.80
CA SER A 454 -34.87 -21.13 15.47
C SER A 454 -35.78 -19.93 15.19
N ALA A 455 -37.01 -20.16 14.76
CA ALA A 455 -37.98 -19.08 14.61
C ALA A 455 -38.31 -18.49 15.99
N LEU A 456 -38.34 -17.17 16.12
CA LEU A 456 -38.72 -16.48 17.35
C LEU A 456 -40.18 -16.02 17.28
N GLY A 457 -40.50 -15.24 16.26
CA GLY A 457 -41.81 -14.63 16.08
C GLY A 457 -41.72 -13.30 15.35
N THR A 458 -42.82 -12.55 15.39
CA THR A 458 -42.88 -11.20 14.79
C THR A 458 -42.68 -10.13 15.84
N ILE A 459 -41.83 -9.15 15.54
CA ILE A 459 -41.67 -7.91 16.31
C ILE A 459 -42.50 -6.80 15.66
N GLN A 460 -42.97 -5.87 16.47
CA GLN A 460 -43.57 -4.62 15.98
C GLN A 460 -42.58 -3.47 16.17
N PRO A 461 -42.46 -2.55 15.20
CA PRO A 461 -41.64 -1.35 15.33
C PRO A 461 -42.04 -0.57 16.59
N THR A 462 -41.08 0.06 17.27
CA THR A 462 -41.26 0.86 18.51
C THR A 462 -41.69 0.11 19.78
N ALA A 463 -41.93 -1.21 19.70
CA ALA A 463 -42.24 -2.02 20.86
C ALA A 463 -40.96 -2.60 21.50
N SER A 464 -41.06 -2.98 22.77
CA SER A 464 -40.06 -3.80 23.46
C SER A 464 -40.74 -5.04 24.00
N GLY A 465 -40.02 -6.15 24.06
CA GLY A 465 -40.57 -7.42 24.50
C GLY A 465 -39.51 -8.45 24.84
N THR A 466 -39.97 -9.65 25.16
CA THR A 466 -39.11 -10.79 25.46
C THR A 466 -39.63 -12.01 24.72
N PHE A 467 -38.76 -12.68 23.97
CA PHE A 467 -39.05 -14.01 23.45
C PHE A 467 -38.56 -15.07 24.44
N PHE A 468 -39.43 -16.02 24.73
CA PHE A 468 -39.14 -17.21 25.50
C PHE A 468 -39.04 -18.38 24.52
N VAL A 469 -37.82 -18.82 24.26
CA VAL A 469 -37.51 -19.68 23.11
C VAL A 469 -37.12 -21.05 23.63
N PRO A 470 -37.88 -22.11 23.29
CA PRO A 470 -37.41 -23.46 23.50
C PRO A 470 -36.25 -23.73 22.53
N PHE A 471 -35.04 -23.86 23.07
CA PHE A 471 -33.83 -24.14 22.32
C PHE A 471 -33.38 -25.57 22.59
N VAL A 472 -33.40 -26.42 21.56
CA VAL A 472 -32.86 -27.78 21.65
C VAL A 472 -31.37 -27.72 21.33
N ALA A 473 -30.56 -28.24 22.25
CA ALA A 473 -29.11 -28.25 22.06
C ALA A 473 -28.73 -29.06 20.81
N PRO A 474 -27.71 -28.64 20.04
CA PRO A 474 -27.16 -29.48 18.98
C PRO A 474 -26.67 -30.81 19.57
N SER A 475 -26.72 -31.88 18.77
CA SER A 475 -26.25 -33.24 19.14
C SER A 475 -24.71 -33.31 19.25
N LEU A 476 -24.14 -32.47 20.11
CA LEU A 476 -22.72 -32.30 20.39
C LEU A 476 -22.51 -32.45 21.89
N LEU A 477 -21.43 -33.10 22.30
CA LEU A 477 -21.05 -33.23 23.71
C LEU A 477 -19.79 -32.41 24.00
N GLY A 478 -19.73 -31.79 25.18
CA GLY A 478 -18.59 -31.01 25.66
C GLY A 478 -18.83 -29.49 25.65
N THR A 479 -17.75 -28.73 25.82
CA THR A 479 -17.80 -27.26 25.95
C THR A 479 -17.56 -26.59 24.61
N TYR A 480 -18.48 -25.70 24.22
CA TYR A 480 -18.45 -24.96 22.97
C TYR A 480 -18.65 -23.48 23.23
N ARG A 481 -18.18 -22.66 22.28
CA ARG A 481 -18.51 -21.25 22.22
C ARG A 481 -19.68 -21.08 21.27
N MET A 482 -20.85 -20.74 21.77
CA MET A 482 -22.02 -20.48 20.97
C MET A 482 -22.11 -19.02 20.58
N SER A 483 -22.16 -18.72 19.28
CA SER A 483 -22.51 -17.40 18.76
C SER A 483 -23.95 -17.39 18.27
N TYR A 484 -24.66 -16.30 18.51
CA TYR A 484 -26.06 -16.14 18.14
C TYR A 484 -26.35 -14.71 17.71
N GLU A 485 -27.24 -14.56 16.73
CA GLU A 485 -27.69 -13.26 16.23
C GLU A 485 -29.13 -13.37 15.74
N LEU A 486 -29.87 -12.28 15.85
CA LEU A 486 -31.20 -12.18 15.29
C LEU A 486 -31.12 -11.87 13.81
N ARG A 487 -31.95 -12.54 13.02
CA ARG A 487 -32.05 -12.35 11.58
C ARG A 487 -33.48 -12.16 11.12
N GLU A 488 -33.68 -11.22 10.22
CA GLU A 488 -34.87 -11.14 9.38
C GLU A 488 -34.48 -11.67 7.99
N ASN A 489 -35.10 -12.78 7.57
CA ASN A 489 -34.68 -13.52 6.39
C ASN A 489 -33.17 -13.87 6.45
N SER A 490 -32.39 -13.42 5.48
CA SER A 490 -30.94 -13.59 5.45
C SER A 490 -30.15 -12.46 6.15
N LEU A 491 -30.82 -11.39 6.58
CA LEU A 491 -30.20 -10.17 7.10
C LEU A 491 -30.01 -10.24 8.61
N ALA A 492 -28.82 -9.93 9.13
CA ALA A 492 -28.63 -9.74 10.56
C ALA A 492 -29.26 -8.41 11.01
N VAL A 493 -30.03 -8.45 12.11
CA VAL A 493 -30.76 -7.29 12.67
C VAL A 493 -30.41 -7.00 14.13
N SER A 494 -29.51 -7.80 14.72
CA SER A 494 -28.93 -7.55 16.04
C SER A 494 -27.40 -7.70 16.00
N GLU A 495 -26.74 -7.25 17.07
CA GLU A 495 -25.37 -7.66 17.35
C GLU A 495 -25.27 -9.19 17.50
N THR A 496 -24.12 -9.74 17.12
CA THR A 496 -23.81 -11.15 17.41
C THR A 496 -23.37 -11.26 18.87
N ALA A 497 -24.14 -11.97 19.68
CA ALA A 497 -23.78 -12.28 21.05
C ALA A 497 -23.16 -13.67 21.15
N VAL A 498 -22.35 -13.88 22.19
CA VAL A 498 -21.53 -15.10 22.35
C VAL A 498 -21.55 -15.56 23.80
N ALA A 499 -21.82 -16.86 24.01
CA ALA A 499 -21.73 -17.50 25.33
C ALA A 499 -20.91 -18.80 25.25
N THR A 500 -20.24 -19.14 26.35
CA THR A 500 -19.65 -20.47 26.54
C THR A 500 -20.68 -21.38 27.15
N VAL A 501 -20.89 -22.55 26.55
CA VAL A 501 -21.90 -23.53 26.96
C VAL A 501 -21.30 -24.91 27.01
N THR A 502 -21.65 -25.67 28.03
CA THR A 502 -21.32 -27.10 28.13
C THR A 502 -22.55 -27.92 27.84
N ILE A 503 -22.46 -28.82 26.85
CA ILE A 503 -23.55 -29.69 26.43
C ILE A 503 -23.28 -31.10 26.95
N TYR A 504 -24.21 -31.61 27.76
CA TYR A 504 -24.20 -32.98 28.28
C TYR A 504 -25.16 -33.88 27.52
N GLY A 505 -25.08 -35.18 27.81
CA GLY A 505 -26.11 -36.15 27.41
C GLY A 505 -27.49 -35.80 27.97
N PRO A 506 -28.53 -36.57 27.62
CA PRO A 506 -29.88 -36.38 28.15
C PRO A 506 -29.85 -36.32 29.69
N ARG A 507 -30.68 -35.48 30.31
CA ARG A 507 -30.77 -35.45 31.77
C ARG A 507 -31.21 -36.81 32.29
N THR A 508 -30.44 -37.35 33.23
CA THR A 508 -30.90 -38.44 34.09
C THR A 508 -31.51 -37.81 35.33
N TYR A 509 -32.82 -37.97 35.52
CA TYR A 509 -33.46 -37.56 36.77
C TYR A 509 -33.21 -38.65 37.81
N GLY A 510 -32.86 -38.26 39.03
CA GLY A 510 -32.68 -39.20 40.14
C GLY A 510 -33.97 -39.98 40.39
N GLY A 511 -33.95 -41.28 40.07
CA GLY A 511 -35.10 -42.18 40.16
C GLY A 511 -35.31 -43.08 38.93
N ASP A 512 -34.65 -42.80 37.80
CA ASP A 512 -34.79 -43.58 36.57
C ASP A 512 -33.84 -44.79 36.48
N ASP A 513 -32.89 -44.94 37.41
CA ASP A 513 -31.93 -46.05 37.42
C ASP A 513 -32.47 -47.35 38.05
N GLU A 514 -33.70 -47.39 38.58
CA GLU A 514 -34.23 -48.56 39.33
C GLU A 514 -35.67 -49.01 39.00
N ARG A 515 -36.26 -48.62 37.86
CA ARG A 515 -37.57 -49.17 37.45
C ARG A 515 -37.46 -49.97 36.15
N PRO A 516 -37.90 -51.25 36.12
CA PRO A 516 -38.02 -51.98 34.87
C PRO A 516 -38.98 -51.24 33.95
N VAL A 517 -38.57 -51.08 32.69
CA VAL A 517 -39.42 -50.57 31.61
C VAL A 517 -40.71 -51.40 31.57
N PRO A 518 -41.92 -50.79 31.61
CA PRO A 518 -43.15 -51.54 31.45
C PRO A 518 -43.16 -52.21 30.07
N GLU A 519 -43.23 -53.54 30.05
CA GLU A 519 -43.52 -54.29 28.82
C GLU A 519 -44.91 -53.87 28.32
N GLY A 520 -44.96 -53.01 27.31
CA GLY A 520 -46.23 -52.59 26.73
C GLY A 520 -46.21 -51.45 25.71
N LEU A 521 -45.17 -50.62 25.65
CA LEU A 521 -45.10 -49.53 24.66
C LEU A 521 -43.94 -49.74 23.68
N ARG A 522 -44.11 -50.72 22.78
CA ARG A 522 -43.36 -50.74 21.53
C ARG A 522 -43.85 -49.58 20.66
N TYR A 523 -43.13 -48.47 20.69
CA TYR A 523 -43.24 -47.46 19.64
C TYR A 523 -42.75 -48.12 18.35
N SER A 524 -43.64 -48.33 17.39
CA SER A 524 -43.22 -48.68 16.03
C SER A 524 -42.45 -47.48 15.46
N PRO A 525 -41.25 -47.66 14.88
CA PRO A 525 -40.60 -46.57 14.18
C PRO A 525 -41.54 -46.07 13.07
N PRO A 526 -41.54 -44.78 12.73
CA PRO A 526 -42.27 -44.32 11.55
C PRO A 526 -41.75 -45.12 10.34
N ALA A 527 -42.67 -45.66 9.56
CA ALA A 527 -42.32 -46.25 8.28
C ALA A 527 -41.51 -45.22 7.47
N PRO A 528 -40.41 -45.61 6.80
CA PRO A 528 -39.65 -44.69 5.99
C PRO A 528 -40.57 -44.06 4.93
N THR A 529 -40.66 -42.73 4.94
CA THR A 529 -41.28 -41.96 3.86
C THR A 529 -40.58 -42.33 2.54
N PRO A 530 -41.31 -42.52 1.44
CA PRO A 530 -40.71 -42.86 0.15
C PRO A 530 -39.67 -41.82 -0.28
N THR A 531 -38.58 -42.34 -0.85
CA THR A 531 -37.42 -41.64 -1.41
C THR A 531 -37.81 -40.42 -2.29
N PRO A 532 -37.01 -39.33 -2.29
CA PRO A 532 -37.14 -38.28 -3.29
C PRO A 532 -36.90 -38.86 -4.70
N ARG A 533 -37.78 -38.51 -5.65
CA ARG A 533 -37.75 -38.90 -7.07
C ARG A 533 -36.61 -38.25 -7.87
N PHE A 534 -35.35 -38.46 -7.49
CA PHE A 534 -34.23 -38.14 -8.38
C PHE A 534 -33.16 -39.24 -8.30
N GLU A 535 -33.02 -40.00 -9.38
CA GLU A 535 -31.82 -40.79 -9.64
C GLU A 535 -30.73 -39.83 -10.17
N PHE A 536 -29.64 -39.71 -9.41
CA PHE A 536 -28.41 -39.18 -9.98
C PHE A 536 -27.80 -40.24 -10.91
N PRO A 537 -27.42 -39.91 -12.15
CA PRO A 537 -26.75 -40.86 -13.02
C PRO A 537 -25.42 -41.28 -12.38
N GLN A 538 -25.24 -42.59 -12.15
CA GLN A 538 -23.96 -43.14 -11.77
C GLN A 538 -22.98 -43.02 -12.93
N ILE A 539 -22.04 -42.09 -12.84
CA ILE A 539 -20.87 -42.08 -13.73
C ILE A 539 -20.01 -43.30 -13.35
N ARG A 540 -20.08 -44.36 -14.16
CA ARG A 540 -19.08 -45.43 -14.13
C ARG A 540 -17.82 -44.91 -14.81
N LEU A 541 -16.80 -44.57 -14.03
CA LEU A 541 -15.43 -44.47 -14.56
C LEU A 541 -14.95 -45.88 -14.94
N PRO A 542 -14.55 -46.13 -16.20
CA PRO A 542 -13.92 -47.41 -16.57
C PRO A 542 -12.61 -47.57 -15.80
N LYS A 543 -12.37 -48.77 -15.25
CA LYS A 543 -11.05 -49.14 -14.73
C LYS A 543 -10.01 -48.97 -15.84
N PRO A 544 -8.87 -48.30 -15.61
CA PRO A 544 -7.80 -48.27 -16.60
C PRO A 544 -7.25 -49.68 -16.76
N SER A 545 -7.42 -50.24 -17.97
CA SER A 545 -6.69 -51.40 -18.44
C SER A 545 -5.26 -50.98 -18.76
N LEU A 546 -4.35 -51.12 -17.78
CA LEU A 546 -2.92 -51.03 -18.04
C LEU A 546 -2.47 -52.31 -18.78
N PRO A 547 -1.81 -52.21 -19.95
CA PRO A 547 -1.24 -53.36 -20.62
C PRO A 547 -0.04 -53.92 -19.83
N ASN A 548 0.08 -55.25 -19.82
CA ASN A 548 1.14 -56.02 -19.19
C ASN A 548 2.53 -55.48 -19.55
N LEU A 549 3.20 -54.85 -18.58
CA LEU A 549 4.64 -54.57 -18.63
C LEU A 549 5.39 -55.73 -17.96
N PRO A 550 6.48 -56.26 -18.56
CA PRO A 550 7.20 -57.41 -18.02
C PRO A 550 7.99 -57.02 -16.75
N LEU A 551 7.73 -57.72 -15.66
CA LEU A 551 8.48 -57.60 -14.40
C LEU A 551 9.89 -58.20 -14.55
N PRO A 552 10.97 -57.46 -14.26
CA PRO A 552 12.30 -58.06 -14.11
C PRO A 552 12.34 -58.88 -12.81
N LYS A 553 12.62 -60.18 -12.93
CA LYS A 553 12.97 -61.05 -11.80
C LYS A 553 14.31 -60.61 -11.22
N GLY A 554 14.31 -60.05 -10.01
CA GLY A 554 15.51 -59.72 -9.24
C GLY A 554 15.33 -60.11 -7.78
N LYS A 555 16.25 -60.96 -7.30
CA LYS A 555 16.20 -61.70 -6.02
C LYS A 555 16.17 -60.79 -4.79
N THR A 556 15.38 -61.16 -3.80
CA THR A 556 15.43 -60.66 -2.41
C THR A 556 16.79 -61.00 -1.79
N PRO A 557 17.54 -60.04 -1.22
CA PRO A 557 18.68 -60.35 -0.36
C PRO A 557 18.20 -60.62 1.06
N THR A 558 18.53 -61.82 1.56
CA THR A 558 18.49 -62.21 2.97
C THR A 558 19.52 -61.43 3.79
N PRO A 559 19.32 -61.27 5.12
CA PRO A 559 20.25 -60.55 5.98
C PRO A 559 21.48 -61.41 6.26
N SER A 560 22.67 -60.81 6.20
CA SER A 560 23.92 -61.43 6.65
C SER A 560 24.61 -60.54 7.67
N ALA A 561 25.18 -61.21 8.67
CA ALA A 561 25.83 -60.66 9.83
C ALA A 561 27.04 -59.77 9.52
N ARG A 562 27.20 -58.76 10.41
CA ARG A 562 28.41 -58.11 10.95
C ARG A 562 29.79 -58.62 10.48
N PRO A 563 30.84 -57.76 10.50
CA PRO A 563 31.21 -56.88 11.64
C PRO A 563 30.70 -55.45 11.58
#